data_AF-A0A2V1CZD0-F1
#
_entry.id   AF-A0A2V1CZD0-F1
#
_cell.length_a   1.000
_cell.length_b   1.000
_cell.length_c   1.000
_cell.angle_alpha   90.00
_cell.angle_beta   90.00
_cell.angle_gamma   90.00
#
_symmetry.space_group_name_H-M   'P 1'
#
loop_
_entity.id
_entity.type
_entity.pdbx_description
1 polymer ?
#
loop_
_entity_poly.entity_id
_entity_poly.type
_entity_poly.pdbx_seq_one_letter_code
_entity_poly.pdbx_strand_id
1 'polypeptide(L)' 'MMFLSFGGKRISRHLTAHNGTVVAQQVDCAALAIHNLGILHRDLEPRNILWNEERHQVMIIDFERAEI' A
#
# COMPACT_ATOMS: atom_id res chain seq x y z
N MET A 1 4.35 -19.74 -9.51
CA MET A 1 4.76 -19.43 -8.12
C MET A 1 5.59 -18.16 -8.19
N MET A 2 5.17 -17.07 -7.53
CA MET A 2 5.95 -15.84 -7.44
C MET A 2 6.58 -15.77 -6.05
N PHE A 3 7.88 -15.50 -5.99
CA PHE A 3 8.59 -15.29 -4.74
C PHE A 3 8.99 -13.82 -4.66
N LEU A 4 8.66 -13.18 -3.53
CA LEU A 4 8.95 -11.79 -3.26
C LEU A 4 9.82 -11.69 -2.01
N SER A 5 10.63 -10.63 -1.94
CA SER A 5 11.32 -10.26 -0.71
C SER A 5 10.32 -9.74 0.34
N PHE A 6 10.76 -9.65 1.60
CA PHE A 6 9.95 -9.09 2.66
C PHE A 6 9.64 -7.60 2.40
N GLY A 7 8.36 -7.26 2.19
CA GLY A 7 7.92 -5.90 1.87
C GLY A 7 7.44 -5.07 3.07
N GLY A 8 7.25 -5.69 4.24
CA GLY A 8 6.74 -5.03 5.44
C GLY A 8 5.65 -5.82 6.17
N LYS A 9 4.99 -5.17 7.13
CA LYS A 9 3.88 -5.73 7.90
C LYS A 9 2.56 -5.15 7.41
N ARG A 10 1.43 -5.86 7.56
CA ARG A 10 0.11 -5.30 7.19
C ARG A 10 -0.15 -3.97 7.89
N ILE A 11 -0.69 -3.00 7.15
CA ILE A 11 -0.99 -1.66 7.64
C ILE A 11 -1.90 -1.68 8.88
N SER A 12 -2.81 -2.66 8.97
CA SER A 12 -3.71 -2.83 10.12
C SER A 12 -3.00 -3.07 11.45
N ARG A 13 -1.75 -3.57 11.42
CA ARG A 13 -0.92 -3.73 12.64
C ARG A 13 -0.13 -2.46 13.00
N HIS A 14 0.00 -1.52 12.06
CA HIS A 14 0.74 -0.28 12.24
C HIS A 14 -0.18 0.91 12.57
N LEU A 15 -1.45 0.85 12.19
CA LEU A 15 -2.42 1.91 12.49
C LEU A 15 -2.64 2.06 14.00
N THR A 16 -2.54 3.30 14.46
CA THR A 16 -2.79 3.77 15.83
C THR A 16 -3.70 5.00 15.80
N ALA A 17 -4.21 5.42 16.96
CA ALA A 17 -5.04 6.62 17.06
C ALA A 17 -4.31 7.91 16.62
N HIS A 18 -2.98 7.92 16.60
CA HIS A 18 -2.18 9.13 16.36
C HIS A 18 -1.57 9.22 14.96
N ASN A 19 -1.41 8.10 14.24
CA ASN A 19 -0.76 8.08 12.92
C ASN A 19 -1.73 7.87 11.75
N GLY A 20 -3.02 7.63 12.02
CA GLY A 20 -4.01 7.30 10.98
C GLY A 20 -4.07 8.29 9.83
N THR A 21 -4.07 9.60 10.11
CA THR A 21 -4.09 10.65 9.07
C THR A 21 -2.83 10.65 8.21
N VAL A 22 -1.66 10.48 8.82
CA VAL A 22 -0.37 10.44 8.10
C VAL A 22 -0.31 9.21 7.19
N VAL A 23 -0.74 8.06 7.72
CA VAL A 23 -0.77 6.81 6.95
C VAL A 23 -1.77 6.92 5.80
N ALA A 24 -2.96 7.46 6.02
CA ALA A 24 -3.95 7.68 4.96
C ALA A 24 -3.40 8.56 3.83
N GLN A 25 -2.73 9.67 4.16
CA GLN A 25 -2.08 10.53 3.17
C GLN A 25 -1.01 9.78 2.36
N GLN A 26 -0.23 8.89 2.99
CA GLN A 26 0.74 8.07 2.25
C GLN A 26 0.06 7.06 1.31
N VAL A 27 -1.05 6.46 1.74
CA VAL A 27 -1.85 5.57 0.88
C VAL A 27 -2.38 6.35 -0.33
N ASP A 28 -2.94 7.53 -0.11
CA ASP A 28 -3.48 8.38 -1.19
C ASP A 28 -2.37 8.78 -2.18
N CYS A 29 -1.20 9.19 -1.69
CA CYS A 29 -0.05 9.50 -2.53
C CYS A 29 0.42 8.30 -3.36
N ALA A 30 0.48 7.11 -2.74
CA ALA A 30 0.87 5.89 -3.44
C ALA A 30 -0.16 5.48 -4.50
N ALA A 31 -1.46 5.55 -4.19
CA ALA A 31 -2.53 5.29 -5.13
C ALA A 31 -2.53 6.28 -6.30
N LEU A 32 -2.33 7.57 -6.03
CA LEU A 32 -2.20 8.60 -7.06
C LEU A 32 -0.99 8.34 -7.97
N ALA A 33 0.14 7.91 -7.41
CA ALA A 33 1.31 7.55 -8.21
C ALA A 33 1.01 6.38 -9.16
N ILE A 34 0.27 5.37 -8.69
CA ILE A 34 -0.20 4.25 -9.53
C ILE A 34 -1.15 4.74 -10.63
N HIS A 35 -2.14 5.58 -10.27
CA HIS A 35 -3.09 6.15 -11.22
C HIS A 35 -2.40 7.01 -12.30
N ASN A 36 -1.36 7.78 -11.94
CA ASN A 36 -0.59 8.58 -12.88
C ASN A 36 0.19 7.73 -13.89
N LEU A 37 0.42 6.44 -13.61
CA LEU A 37 0.95 5.47 -14.56
C LEU A 37 -0.13 4.86 -15.46
N GLY A 38 -1.38 5.33 -15.36
CA GLY A 38 -2.53 4.79 -16.08
C GLY A 38 -3.07 3.49 -15.48
N ILE A 39 -2.62 3.10 -14.28
CA ILE A 39 -3.01 1.83 -13.66
C ILE A 39 -4.10 2.08 -12.63
N LEU A 40 -5.18 1.31 -12.65
CA LEU A 40 -6.18 1.27 -11.58
C LEU A 40 -6.06 -0.06 -10.84
N HIS A 41 -5.71 -0.04 -9.55
CA HIS A 41 -5.45 -1.27 -8.78
C HIS A 41 -6.70 -2.13 -8.50
N ARG A 42 -7.88 -1.50 -8.36
CA ARG A 42 -9.20 -2.14 -8.09
C ARG A 42 -9.37 -2.95 -6.80
N ASP A 43 -8.33 -3.08 -5.98
CA ASP A 43 -8.39 -3.79 -4.69
C ASP A 43 -7.41 -3.18 -3.67
N LEU A 44 -7.61 -1.90 -3.35
CA LEU A 44 -6.83 -1.18 -2.33
C LEU A 44 -7.37 -1.39 -0.92
N GLU A 45 -7.78 -2.62 -0.60
CA GLU A 45 -8.15 -2.96 0.77
C GLU A 45 -6.92 -3.06 1.69
N PRO A 46 -7.06 -2.86 3.02
CA PRO A 46 -5.93 -2.92 3.96
C PRO A 46 -5.11 -4.23 3.94
N ARG A 47 -5.64 -5.32 3.37
CA ARG A 47 -4.90 -6.58 3.16
C ARG A 47 -3.77 -6.43 2.13
N ASN A 48 -3.92 -5.52 1.18
CA ASN A 48 -3.03 -5.28 0.04
C ASN A 48 -2.13 -4.05 0.28
N ILE A 49 -2.10 -3.56 1.52
CA ILE A 49 -1.30 -2.41 1.92
C ILE A 49 -0.40 -2.83 3.07
N LEU A 50 0.90 -2.71 2.85
CA LEU A 50 1.95 -2.98 3.82
C LEU A 50 2.56 -1.67 4.32
N TRP A 51 2.97 -1.69 5.58
CA TRP A 51 3.86 -0.71 6.17
C TRP A 51 5.29 -1.26 6.18
N ASN A 52 6.18 -0.53 5.52
CA ASN A 52 7.62 -0.80 5.54
C ASN A 52 8.24 0.00 6.69
N GLU A 53 8.59 -0.70 7.78
CA GLU A 53 9.20 -0.09 8.97
C GLU A 53 10.59 0.51 8.71
N GLU A 54 11.36 -0.05 7.77
CA GLU A 54 12.72 0.43 7.47
C GLU A 54 12.70 1.76 6.72
N ARG A 55 11.69 1.97 5.87
CA ARG A 55 11.55 3.18 5.05
C ARG A 55 10.49 4.16 5.57
N HIS A 56 9.75 3.78 6.60
CA HIS A 56 8.58 4.51 7.12
C HIS A 56 7.58 4.89 6.02
N GLN A 57 7.30 3.93 5.14
CA GLN A 57 6.51 4.15 3.92
C GLN A 57 5.47 3.04 3.71
N VAL A 58 4.35 3.44 3.10
CA VAL A 58 3.35 2.50 2.58
C VAL A 58 3.85 1.82 1.30
N MET A 59 3.58 0.52 1.20
CA MET A 59 3.78 -0.29 0.01
C MET A 59 2.46 -0.95 -0.39
N ILE A 60 2.02 -0.72 -1.62
CA ILE A 60 0.85 -1.37 -2.21
C ILE A 60 1.31 -2.64 -2.92
N ILE A 61 0.61 -3.74 -2.69
CA ILE A 61 0.93 -5.07 -3.24
C ILE A 61 -0.31 -5.67 -3.91
N ASP A 62 -0.09 -6.77 -4.63
CA ASP A 62 -1.16 -7.60 -5.21
C ASP A 62 -2.01 -6.89 -6.30
N PHE A 63 -1.39 -6.71 -7.46
CA PHE A 63 -2.00 -6.09 -8.64
C PHE A 63 -2.78 -7.09 -9.51
N GLU A 64 -3.21 -8.24 -8.97
CA GLU A 64 -3.90 -9.27 -9.77
C GLU A 64 -5.21 -8.78 -10.42
N ARG A 65 -5.85 -7.76 -9.82
CA ARG A 65 -7.11 -7.16 -10.28
C ARG A 65 -6.92 -5.83 -11.00
N ALA A 66 -5.67 -5.42 -11.23
CA ALA A 66 -5.37 -4.12 -11.78
C ALA A 66 -5.69 -4.04 -13.28
N GLU A 67 -6.03 -2.84 -13.75
CA GLU A 67 -6.30 -2.54 -15.15
C GLU A 67 -5.52 -1.33 -15.65
N ILE A 68 -5.41 -1.22 -16.98
CA ILE A 68 -4.80 -0.11 -17.73
C ILE A 68 -5.86 0.50 -18.65
#